data_AF-A0A0M1JTD7-F1
#
_entry.id   AF-A0A0M1JTD7-F1
#
_cell.length_a   1.000
_cell.length_b   1.000
_cell.length_c   1.000
_cell.angle_alpha   90.00
_cell.angle_beta   90.00
_cell.angle_gamma   90.00
#
_symmetry.space_group_name_H-M   'P 1'
#
loop_
_entity.id
_entity.type
_entity.pdbx_description
1 polymer ?
#
loop_
_entity_poly.entity_id
_entity_poly.type
_entity_poly.pdbx_seq_one_letter_code
_entity_poly.pdbx_strand_id
1 'polypeptide(L)'
;MTSPTPNPNEPTPTPESNQQSDDDLDFATALQEVEKSLSDLKQRYSEIEQNQALQAQLRERAAELKKELRRTPSYERSRRQPLRDELRHIQEQLDTIELNLESQLFSLSSLKEPFWQAIRFGGLGLIIGWILKSCAG
;
A
#
# COMPACT_ATOMS: atom_id res chain seq x y z
N MET A 1 -3.22 -58.46 -42.05
CA MET A 1 -2.08 -58.00 -42.87
C MET A 1 -2.62 -56.85 -43.70
N THR A 2 -2.28 -55.58 -43.52
CA THR A 2 -1.03 -54.95 -43.07
C THR A 2 -1.39 -53.59 -42.44
N SER A 3 -0.85 -53.28 -41.25
CA SER A 3 -0.90 -51.93 -40.69
C SER A 3 0.12 -51.06 -41.44
N PRO A 4 -0.23 -49.83 -41.86
CA PRO A 4 0.76 -48.94 -42.45
C PRO A 4 1.68 -48.41 -41.35
N THR A 5 2.97 -48.65 -41.51
CA THR A 5 4.03 -47.98 -40.75
C THR A 5 4.37 -46.67 -41.43
N PRO A 6 4.27 -45.54 -40.71
CA PRO A 6 5.25 -44.46 -40.82
C PRO A 6 5.69 -44.03 -39.40
N ASN A 7 6.85 -43.47 -39.09
CA ASN A 7 8.12 -43.20 -39.77
C ASN A 7 9.10 -42.84 -38.61
N PRO A 8 10.32 -43.42 -38.48
CA PRO A 8 11.19 -43.21 -37.31
C PRO A 8 11.79 -41.79 -37.13
N ASN A 9 11.46 -40.84 -38.01
CA ASN A 9 12.13 -39.53 -38.10
C ASN A 9 11.21 -38.32 -37.78
N GLU A 10 10.09 -38.49 -37.07
CA GLU A 10 9.42 -37.31 -36.50
C GLU A 10 10.21 -36.81 -35.27
N PRO A 11 10.72 -35.56 -35.27
CA PRO A 11 11.26 -34.98 -34.06
C PRO A 11 10.11 -34.92 -33.05
N THR A 12 10.30 -35.63 -31.93
CA THR A 12 9.40 -35.55 -30.78
C THR A 12 9.27 -34.08 -30.39
N PRO A 13 8.06 -33.50 -30.29
CA PRO A 13 7.92 -32.16 -29.73
C PRO A 13 8.33 -32.25 -28.26
N THR A 14 9.56 -31.82 -27.96
CA THR A 14 10.08 -31.73 -26.61
C THR A 14 9.16 -30.79 -25.82
N PRO A 15 8.62 -31.18 -24.65
CA PRO A 15 7.73 -30.34 -23.86
C PRO A 15 8.40 -29.07 -23.31
N GLU A 16 9.73 -28.99 -23.42
CA GLU A 16 10.57 -27.97 -22.78
C GLU A 16 10.37 -26.56 -23.36
N SER A 17 9.92 -26.42 -24.61
CA SER A 17 9.74 -25.09 -25.22
C SER A 17 8.51 -24.33 -24.75
N ASN A 18 7.52 -25.00 -24.15
CA ASN A 18 6.26 -24.35 -23.77
C ASN A 18 6.29 -23.83 -22.31
N GLN A 19 7.10 -24.45 -21.44
CA GLN A 19 7.20 -24.06 -20.02
C GLN A 19 7.92 -22.72 -19.83
N GLN A 20 8.93 -22.43 -20.66
CA GLN A 20 9.72 -21.21 -20.52
C GLN A 20 8.95 -19.95 -20.91
N SER A 21 8.06 -20.05 -21.89
CA SER A 21 7.12 -18.98 -22.25
C SER A 21 6.05 -18.73 -21.18
N ASP A 22 5.59 -19.79 -20.50
CA ASP A 22 4.61 -19.67 -19.42
C ASP A 22 5.21 -18.97 -18.18
N ASP A 23 6.46 -19.31 -17.81
CA ASP A 23 7.19 -18.65 -16.71
C ASP A 23 7.48 -17.16 -17.00
N ASP A 24 7.86 -16.81 -18.24
CA ASP A 24 8.08 -15.42 -18.64
C ASP A 24 6.80 -14.57 -18.61
N LEU A 25 5.65 -15.18 -18.97
CA LEU A 25 4.33 -14.55 -18.90
C LEU A 25 3.87 -14.36 -17.45
N ASP A 26 4.12 -15.34 -16.57
CA ASP A 26 3.82 -15.24 -15.14
C ASP A 26 4.68 -14.18 -14.46
N PHE A 27 5.97 -14.10 -14.81
CA PHE A 27 6.85 -13.06 -14.28
C PHE A 27 6.43 -11.65 -14.74
N ALA A 28 6.12 -11.46 -16.02
CA ALA A 28 5.64 -10.17 -16.54
C ALA A 28 4.34 -9.73 -15.85
N THR A 29 3.43 -10.68 -15.61
CA THR A 29 2.16 -10.44 -14.89
C THR A 29 2.42 -10.06 -13.43
N ALA A 30 3.31 -10.79 -12.74
CA ALA A 30 3.71 -10.47 -11.38
C ALA A 30 4.37 -9.10 -11.26
N LEU A 31 5.23 -8.74 -12.22
CA LEU A 31 5.87 -7.43 -12.26
C LEU A 31 4.85 -6.29 -12.44
N GLN A 32 3.86 -6.47 -13.33
CA GLN A 32 2.79 -5.51 -13.54
C GLN A 32 1.92 -5.32 -12.28
N GLU A 33 1.63 -6.38 -11.55
CA GLU A 33 0.89 -6.32 -10.28
C GLU A 33 1.69 -5.55 -9.20
N VAL A 34 3.01 -5.75 -9.15
CA VAL A 34 3.90 -5.00 -8.25
C VAL A 34 3.96 -3.52 -8.63
N GLU A 35 4.08 -3.19 -9.91
CA GLU A 35 4.07 -1.79 -10.36
C GLU A 35 2.74 -1.10 -10.01
N LYS A 36 1.63 -1.81 -10.18
CA LYS A 36 0.31 -1.31 -9.83
C LYS A 36 0.17 -1.05 -8.33
N SER A 37 0.54 -2.03 -7.50
CA SER A 37 0.51 -1.86 -6.04
C SER A 37 1.46 -0.77 -5.54
N LEU A 38 2.64 -0.63 -6.15
CA LEU A 38 3.58 0.45 -5.85
C LEU A 38 3.02 1.83 -6.24
N SER A 39 2.31 1.92 -7.36
CA SER A 39 1.67 3.17 -7.79
C SER A 39 0.54 3.60 -6.84
N ASP A 40 -0.29 2.64 -6.41
CA ASP A 40 -1.35 2.85 -5.42
C ASP A 40 -0.76 3.26 -4.06
N LEU A 41 0.32 2.61 -3.63
CA LEU A 41 1.05 2.96 -2.41
C LEU A 41 1.59 4.40 -2.46
N LYS A 42 2.19 4.80 -3.58
CA LYS A 42 2.69 6.17 -3.76
C LYS A 42 1.56 7.20 -3.70
N GLN A 43 0.43 6.91 -4.33
CA GLN A 43 -0.72 7.79 -4.32
C GLN A 43 -1.22 7.99 -2.88
N ARG A 44 -1.43 6.89 -2.14
CA ARG A 44 -1.89 6.94 -0.75
C ARG A 44 -0.90 7.63 0.18
N TYR A 45 0.40 7.43 -0.03
CA TYR A 45 1.42 8.15 0.74
C TYR A 45 1.31 9.66 0.54
N SER A 46 1.09 10.12 -0.70
CA SER A 46 0.91 11.55 -0.98
C SER A 46 -0.35 12.14 -0.33
N GLU A 47 -1.42 11.34 -0.24
CA GLU A 47 -2.66 11.72 0.45
C GLU A 47 -2.43 11.87 1.96
N ILE A 48 -1.63 10.97 2.57
CA ILE A 48 -1.25 11.07 3.99
C ILE A 48 -0.44 12.34 4.26
N GLU A 49 0.55 12.64 3.40
CA GLU A 49 1.40 13.82 3.55
C GLU A 49 0.58 15.13 3.51
N GLN A 50 -0.36 15.22 2.57
CA GLN A 50 -1.27 16.37 2.47
C GLN A 50 -2.19 16.49 3.69
N ASN A 51 -2.76 15.37 4.16
CA ASN A 51 -3.62 15.37 5.33
C ASN A 51 -2.86 15.76 6.62
N GLN A 52 -1.60 15.32 6.78
CA GLN A 52 -0.75 15.75 7.89
C GLN A 52 -0.44 17.25 7.85
N ALA A 53 -0.15 17.80 6.66
CA ALA A 53 0.08 19.22 6.49
C ALA A 53 -1.18 20.04 6.83
N LEU A 54 -2.36 19.58 6.42
CA LEU A 54 -3.64 20.20 6.76
C LEU A 54 -3.91 20.13 8.27
N GLN A 55 -3.67 18.98 8.90
CA GLN A 55 -3.81 18.79 10.35
C GLN A 55 -2.92 19.78 11.12
N ALA A 56 -1.66 19.98 10.69
CA ALA A 56 -0.75 20.93 11.31
C ALA A 56 -1.28 22.37 11.25
N GLN A 57 -1.78 22.80 10.09
CA GLN A 57 -2.39 24.12 9.91
C GLN A 57 -3.64 24.32 10.79
N LEU A 58 -4.51 23.31 10.85
CA LEU A 58 -5.72 23.37 11.69
C LEU A 58 -5.36 23.41 13.18
N ARG A 59 -4.32 22.68 13.62
CA ARG A 59 -3.80 22.74 15.00
C ARG A 59 -3.28 24.14 15.36
N GLU A 60 -2.55 24.76 14.44
CA GLU A 60 -2.05 26.12 14.63
C GLU A 60 -3.19 27.12 14.79
N ARG A 61 -4.17 27.11 13.87
CA ARG A 61 -5.36 27.97 13.94
C ARG A 61 -6.15 27.76 15.23
N ALA A 62 -6.32 26.50 15.66
CA ALA A 62 -6.97 26.20 16.93
C ALA A 62 -6.19 26.77 18.14
N ALA A 63 -4.86 26.71 18.11
CA ALA A 63 -4.03 27.29 19.17
C ALA A 63 -4.18 28.82 19.23
N GLU A 64 -4.25 29.49 18.08
CA GLU A 64 -4.48 30.93 17.97
C GLU A 64 -5.85 31.34 18.51
N LEU A 65 -6.92 30.69 18.05
CA LEU A 65 -8.28 30.95 18.53
C LEU A 65 -8.41 30.70 20.04
N LYS A 66 -7.76 29.66 20.57
CA LYS A 66 -7.72 29.39 22.01
C LYS A 66 -6.98 30.49 22.78
N LYS A 67 -5.91 31.05 22.21
CA LYS A 67 -5.17 32.18 22.78
C LYS A 67 -6.02 33.46 22.76
N GLU A 68 -6.77 33.71 21.69
CA GLU A 68 -7.68 34.84 21.60
C GLU A 68 -8.86 34.71 22.57
N LEU A 69 -9.41 33.50 22.73
CA LEU A 69 -10.45 33.21 23.70
C LEU A 69 -9.99 33.38 25.15
N ARG A 70 -8.70 33.14 25.43
CA ARG A 70 -8.06 33.40 26.74
C ARG A 70 -7.86 34.89 27.00
N ARG A 71 -7.58 35.68 25.96
CA ARG A 71 -7.41 37.14 26.04
C ARG A 71 -8.75 37.88 26.13
N THR A 72 -9.82 37.29 25.60
CA THR A 72 -11.15 37.89 25.61
C THR A 72 -11.79 37.76 27.01
N PRO A 73 -12.16 38.88 27.66
CA PRO A 73 -12.75 38.86 28.99
C PRO A 73 -14.03 38.05 29.08
N SER A 74 -14.30 37.43 30.23
CA SER A 74 -15.46 36.56 30.45
C SER A 74 -16.82 37.24 30.35
N TYR A 75 -16.88 38.56 30.51
CA TYR A 75 -18.12 39.32 30.37
C TYR A 75 -18.50 39.60 28.90
N GLU A 76 -17.57 39.47 27.94
CA GLU A 76 -17.82 39.65 26.49
C GLU A 76 -18.34 38.35 25.85
N ARG A 77 -19.47 37.84 26.34
CA ARG A 77 -20.05 36.56 25.90
C ARG A 77 -20.32 36.53 24.39
N SER A 78 -20.81 37.63 23.82
CA SER A 78 -21.14 37.76 22.39
C SER A 78 -19.93 37.57 21.48
N ARG A 79 -18.73 37.97 21.94
CA ARG A 79 -17.48 37.76 21.20
C ARG A 79 -16.92 36.37 21.43
N ARG A 80 -17.08 35.80 22.62
CA ARG A 80 -16.54 34.46 22.96
C ARG A 80 -17.31 33.29 22.35
N GLN A 81 -18.61 33.41 22.10
CA GLN A 81 -19.41 32.35 21.47
C GLN A 81 -18.89 31.96 20.08
N PRO A 82 -18.76 32.88 19.10
CA PRO A 82 -18.31 32.50 17.76
C PRO A 82 -16.90 31.89 17.75
N LEU A 83 -15.98 32.37 18.60
CA LEU A 83 -14.65 31.77 18.75
C LEU A 83 -14.68 30.32 19.28
N ARG A 84 -15.63 30.00 20.17
CA ARG A 84 -15.81 28.63 20.69
C ARG A 84 -16.41 27.72 19.64
N ASP A 85 -17.36 28.23 18.86
CA ASP A 85 -18.00 27.47 17.78
C ASP A 85 -16.99 27.16 16.67
N GLU A 86 -16.15 28.12 16.29
CA GLU A 86 -15.07 27.89 15.32
C GLU A 86 -14.02 26.89 15.85
N LEU A 87 -13.65 26.98 17.13
CA LEU A 87 -12.78 26.00 17.77
C LEU A 87 -13.38 24.59 17.75
N ARG A 88 -14.67 24.45 18.05
CA ARG A 88 -15.36 23.15 18.03
C ARG A 88 -15.37 22.59 16.61
N HIS A 89 -15.67 23.43 15.63
CA HIS A 89 -15.68 23.03 14.23
C HIS A 89 -14.29 22.57 13.74
N ILE A 90 -13.22 23.29 14.12
CA ILE A 90 -11.85 22.87 13.81
C ILE A 90 -11.50 21.56 14.51
N GLN A 91 -11.90 21.37 15.76
CA GLN A 91 -11.70 20.12 16.49
C GLN A 91 -12.40 18.93 15.79
N GLU A 92 -13.64 19.11 15.36
CA GLU A 92 -14.40 18.11 14.59
C GLU A 92 -13.70 17.76 13.25
N GLN A 93 -13.13 18.75 12.57
CA GLN A 93 -12.33 18.52 11.35
C GLN A 93 -11.05 17.74 11.64
N LEU A 94 -10.34 18.05 12.73
CA LEU A 94 -9.16 17.29 13.16
C LEU A 94 -9.50 15.83 13.46
N ASP A 95 -10.57 15.59 14.22
CA ASP A 95 -10.99 14.23 14.60
C ASP A 95 -11.34 13.41 13.34
N THR A 96 -11.97 14.05 12.36
CA THR A 96 -12.26 13.42 11.06
C THR A 96 -10.99 13.07 10.28
N ILE A 97 -10.02 14.00 10.25
CA ILE A 97 -8.73 13.76 9.58
C ILE A 97 -7.94 12.66 10.29
N GLU A 98 -7.97 12.62 11.62
CA GLU A 98 -7.27 11.62 12.44
C GLU A 98 -7.87 10.21 12.24
N LEU A 99 -9.20 10.09 12.22
CA LEU A 99 -9.88 8.83 11.86
C LEU A 99 -9.52 8.37 10.45
N ASN A 100 -9.44 9.30 9.49
CA ASN A 100 -9.05 8.97 8.13
C ASN A 100 -7.59 8.49 8.09
N LEU A 101 -6.68 9.17 8.78
CA LEU A 101 -5.28 8.75 8.94
C LEU A 101 -5.16 7.36 9.57
N GLU A 102 -5.91 7.08 10.64
CA GLU A 102 -5.90 5.76 11.28
C GLU A 102 -6.36 4.68 10.31
N SER A 103 -7.46 4.91 9.59
CA SER A 103 -7.95 3.96 8.59
C SER A 103 -6.93 3.73 7.47
N GLN A 104 -6.25 4.79 7.03
CA GLN A 104 -5.22 4.72 6.00
C GLN A 104 -3.97 4.00 6.49
N LEU A 105 -3.55 4.23 7.74
CA LEU A 105 -2.43 3.55 8.39
C LEU A 105 -2.68 2.04 8.51
N PHE A 106 -3.90 1.65 8.87
CA PHE A 106 -4.33 0.25 8.88
C PHE A 106 -4.35 -0.37 7.48
N SER A 107 -4.79 0.38 6.46
CA SER A 107 -4.76 -0.11 5.07
C SER A 107 -3.33 -0.37 4.58
N LEU A 108 -2.38 0.52 4.90
CA LEU A 108 -0.96 0.33 4.65
C LEU A 108 -0.41 -0.91 5.34
N SER A 109 -0.86 -1.18 6.56
CA SER A 109 -0.50 -2.40 7.28
C SER A 109 -1.08 -3.66 6.62
N SER A 110 -2.34 -3.60 6.14
CA SER A 110 -3.00 -4.71 5.45
C SER A 110 -2.39 -5.01 4.07
N LEU A 111 -1.94 -4.00 3.32
CA LEU A 111 -1.16 -4.21 2.09
C LEU A 111 0.24 -4.80 2.34
N LYS A 112 0.77 -4.67 3.55
CA LYS A 112 2.08 -5.21 3.93
C LYS A 112 2.05 -6.72 4.23
N GLU A 113 0.88 -7.27 4.57
CA GLU A 113 0.69 -8.71 4.81
C GLU A 113 0.98 -9.57 3.56
N PRO A 114 0.39 -9.32 2.38
CA PRO A 114 0.70 -10.11 1.18
C PRO A 114 2.16 -9.91 0.72
N PHE A 115 2.76 -8.73 0.95
CA PHE A 115 4.17 -8.45 0.65
C PHE A 115 5.12 -9.36 1.45
N TRP A 116 4.92 -9.48 2.77
CA TRP A 116 5.74 -10.38 3.59
C TRP A 116 5.48 -11.84 3.32
N GLN A 117 4.26 -12.19 2.91
CA GLN A 117 3.93 -13.53 2.47
C GLN A 117 4.73 -13.88 1.19
N ALA A 118 4.82 -12.97 0.22
CA ALA A 118 5.66 -13.14 -0.96
C ALA A 118 7.16 -13.20 -0.64
N ILE A 119 7.67 -12.42 0.32
CA ILE A 119 9.06 -12.54 0.79
C ILE A 119 9.31 -13.89 1.48
N ARG A 120 8.35 -14.33 2.30
CA ARG A 120 8.46 -15.61 3.00
C ARG A 120 8.43 -16.76 2.00
N PHE A 121 7.56 -16.76 1.00
CA PHE A 121 7.44 -17.87 0.04
C PHE A 121 8.42 -17.75 -1.14
N GLY A 122 8.68 -16.55 -1.67
CA GLY A 122 9.68 -16.29 -2.71
C GLY A 122 11.12 -16.33 -2.19
N GLY A 123 11.36 -15.82 -0.97
CA GLY A 123 12.67 -15.89 -0.31
C GLY A 123 13.00 -17.28 0.23
N LEU A 124 12.05 -18.03 0.81
CA LEU A 124 12.31 -19.44 1.15
C LEU A 124 12.57 -20.27 -0.11
N GLY A 125 11.83 -20.05 -1.20
CA GLY A 125 12.07 -20.75 -2.46
C GLY A 125 13.49 -20.53 -2.98
N LEU A 126 13.98 -19.29 -2.91
CA LEU A 126 15.35 -18.95 -3.27
C LEU A 126 16.39 -19.59 -2.34
N ILE A 127 16.17 -19.54 -1.01
CA ILE A 127 17.08 -20.14 -0.02
C ILE A 127 17.13 -21.67 -0.19
N ILE A 128 15.98 -22.33 -0.39
CA ILE A 128 15.88 -23.77 -0.60
C ILE A 128 16.56 -24.18 -1.92
N GLY A 129 16.36 -23.41 -3.00
CA GLY A 129 17.06 -23.63 -4.27
C GLY A 129 18.58 -23.47 -4.16
N TRP A 130 19.05 -22.52 -3.36
CA TRP A 130 20.47 -22.32 -3.08
C TRP A 130 21.07 -23.47 -2.26
N ILE A 131 20.32 -24.00 -1.28
CA ILE A 131 20.72 -25.16 -0.46
C ILE A 131 20.76 -26.45 -1.28
N LEU A 132 19.77 -26.72 -2.15
CA LEU A 132 19.79 -27.87 -3.05
C LEU A 132 20.98 -27.82 -4.02
N LYS A 133 21.29 -26.63 -4.56
CA LYS A 133 22.46 -26.43 -5.43
C LYS A 133 23.78 -26.64 -4.67
N SER A 134 23.81 -26.44 -3.36
CA SER A 134 24.99 -26.69 -2.51
C SER A 134 25.11 -28.16 -2.05
N CYS A 135 24.05 -28.96 -2.09
CA CYS A 135 24.07 -30.39 -1.74
C CYS A 135 24.17 -31.33 -2.96
N ALA A 136 23.90 -30.82 -4.17
CA ALA A 136 24.12 -31.54 -5.43
C ALA A 136 25.55 -31.34 -6.00
N GLY A 137 26.48 -30.87 -5.17
CA GLY A 137 27.92 -30.78 -5.47
C GLY A 137 28.69 -31.97 -4.94
#